data_AF-A0A1A3DT79-F1
#
_entry.id   AF-A0A1A3DT79-F1
#
_cell.length_a   1.000
_cell.length_b   1.000
_cell.length_c   1.000
_cell.angle_alpha   90.00
_cell.angle_beta   90.00
_cell.angle_gamma   90.00
#
_symmetry.space_group_name_H-M   'P 1'
#
loop_
_entity.id
_entity.type
_entity.pdbx_description
1 polymer ?
#
loop_
_entity_poly.entity_id
_entity_poly.type
_entity_poly.pdbx_seq_one_letter_code
_entity_poly.pdbx_strand_id
1 'polypeptide(L)'
;MEKGKAADRRPPPAEPTIGLSAPRIGQLNAAQQARVRHVAREAALLYPDDPALQHCTVEAAIDYLCGAADLGATGAEWHRVRDEEKRLRARVRQLAVMSVADKTFSERGVALAIGVDRMRLRRWSGKPTSSHPAGSALAQEARR
;
A
#
# COMPACT_ATOMS: atom_id res chain seq x y z
N MET A 1 -25.97 -47.46 10.23
CA MET A 1 -26.44 -46.08 10.37
C MET A 1 -26.13 -45.64 11.79
N GLU A 2 -25.20 -44.72 12.00
CA GLU A 2 -25.45 -43.39 12.59
C GLU A 2 -24.12 -42.65 12.70
N LYS A 3 -24.16 -41.36 12.34
CA LYS A 3 -23.02 -40.47 12.19
C LYS A 3 -22.84 -39.68 13.49
N GLY A 4 -21.71 -39.84 14.18
CA GLY A 4 -21.30 -38.98 15.29
C GLY A 4 -20.35 -37.88 14.80
N LYS A 5 -20.92 -36.75 14.40
CA LYS A 5 -20.27 -35.57 13.80
C LYS A 5 -19.28 -34.94 14.79
N ALA A 6 -17.98 -34.94 14.47
CA ALA A 6 -16.96 -34.19 15.19
C ALA A 6 -17.31 -32.69 15.15
N ALA A 7 -17.62 -32.11 16.30
CA ALA A 7 -17.85 -30.68 16.44
C ALA A 7 -16.52 -29.95 16.29
N ASP A 8 -16.34 -29.33 15.11
CA ASP A 8 -15.34 -28.32 14.79
C ASP A 8 -15.47 -27.16 15.80
N ARG A 9 -14.69 -27.21 16.88
CA ARG A 9 -14.54 -26.11 17.82
C ARG A 9 -13.59 -25.08 17.20
N ARG A 10 -14.07 -24.30 16.23
CA ARG A 10 -13.40 -23.05 15.88
C ARG A 10 -13.48 -22.10 17.07
N PRO A 11 -12.37 -21.54 17.55
CA PRO A 11 -12.44 -20.39 18.44
C PRO A 11 -13.15 -19.24 17.71
N PRO A 12 -13.93 -18.42 18.42
CA PRO A 12 -14.52 -17.22 17.82
C PRO A 12 -13.40 -16.33 17.25
N PRO A 13 -13.64 -15.61 16.14
CA PRO A 13 -12.67 -14.66 15.63
C PRO A 13 -12.32 -13.68 16.75
N ALA A 14 -11.02 -13.51 16.99
CA ALA A 14 -10.51 -12.57 17.96
C ALA A 14 -11.16 -11.21 17.70
N GLU A 15 -11.88 -10.69 18.70
CA GLU A 15 -12.31 -9.30 18.65
C GLU A 15 -11.05 -8.46 18.46
N PRO A 16 -11.01 -7.56 17.46
CA PRO A 16 -9.86 -6.70 17.29
C PRO A 16 -9.74 -5.90 18.58
N THR A 17 -8.74 -6.28 19.39
CA THR A 17 -8.36 -5.56 20.60
C THR A 17 -7.61 -4.34 20.11
N ILE A 18 -8.37 -3.41 19.52
CA ILE A 18 -7.89 -2.08 19.20
C ILE A 18 -7.64 -1.46 20.57
N GLY A 19 -6.36 -1.32 20.93
CA GLY A 19 -5.93 -0.48 22.04
C GLY A 19 -6.27 0.96 21.71
N LEU A 20 -7.56 1.30 21.76
CA LEU A 20 -8.09 2.64 21.58
C LEU A 20 -7.49 3.47 22.71
N SER A 21 -6.50 4.30 22.39
CA SER A 21 -5.84 5.15 23.38
C SER A 21 -6.90 6.02 24.05
N ALA A 22 -7.03 5.82 25.35
CA ALA A 22 -8.28 5.85 26.09
C ALA A 22 -8.83 7.19 26.63
N PRO A 23 -8.23 8.40 26.48
CA PRO A 23 -8.82 9.60 27.10
C PRO A 23 -9.91 10.29 26.25
N ARG A 24 -9.83 10.26 24.91
CA ARG A 24 -10.75 11.04 24.04
C ARG A 24 -12.10 10.37 23.84
N ILE A 25 -12.12 9.03 23.72
CA ILE A 25 -13.38 8.28 23.60
C ILE A 25 -14.24 8.43 24.86
N GLY A 26 -13.61 8.56 26.03
CA GLY A 26 -14.32 8.80 27.30
C GLY A 26 -15.08 10.14 27.32
N GLN A 27 -14.76 11.07 26.43
CA GLN A 27 -15.45 12.36 26.29
C GLN A 27 -16.63 12.30 25.30
N LEU A 28 -16.74 11.21 24.53
CA LEU A 28 -17.83 11.01 23.56
C LEU A 28 -19.09 10.55 24.27
N ASN A 29 -20.25 11.07 23.85
CA ASN A 29 -21.53 10.57 24.31
C ASN A 29 -21.85 9.16 23.75
N ALA A 30 -22.88 8.51 24.30
CA ALA A 30 -23.24 7.15 23.92
C ALA A 30 -23.51 6.97 22.41
N ALA A 31 -24.15 7.94 21.77
CA ALA A 31 -24.43 7.89 20.33
C ALA A 31 -23.15 8.00 19.50
N GLN A 32 -22.22 8.88 19.88
CA GLN A 32 -20.90 9.01 19.24
C GLN A 32 -20.06 7.75 19.44
N GLN A 33 -20.04 7.17 20.64
CA GLN A 33 -19.35 5.89 20.89
C GLN A 33 -19.92 4.76 20.03
N ALA A 34 -21.24 4.68 19.85
CA ALA A 34 -21.86 3.70 18.97
C ALA A 34 -21.42 3.87 17.51
N ARG A 35 -21.29 5.13 17.04
CA ARG A 35 -20.76 5.45 15.70
C ARG A 35 -19.31 5.01 15.54
N VAL A 36 -18.44 5.27 16.53
CA VAL A 36 -17.04 4.79 16.51
C VAL A 36 -16.97 3.27 16.42
N ARG A 37 -17.79 2.53 17.20
CA ARG A 37 -17.86 1.07 17.13
C ARG A 37 -18.33 0.57 15.76
N HIS A 38 -19.26 1.28 15.12
CA HIS A 38 -19.67 0.96 13.76
C HIS A 38 -18.52 1.15 12.77
N VAL A 39 -17.83 2.29 12.82
CA VAL A 39 -16.66 2.56 11.97
C VAL A 39 -15.56 1.52 12.18
N ALA A 40 -15.30 1.08 13.42
CA ALA A 40 -14.31 0.04 13.69
C ALA A 40 -14.65 -1.29 12.97
N ARG A 41 -15.93 -1.66 12.93
CA ARG A 41 -16.38 -2.84 12.16
C ARG A 41 -16.22 -2.63 10.66
N GLU A 42 -16.55 -1.46 10.14
CA GLU A 42 -16.37 -1.14 8.72
C GLU A 42 -14.90 -1.11 8.32
N ALA A 43 -14.03 -0.54 9.15
CA ALA A 43 -12.60 -0.48 8.92
C ALA A 43 -11.99 -1.89 8.85
N ALA A 44 -12.42 -2.81 9.72
CA ALA A 44 -12.01 -4.21 9.66
C ALA A 44 -12.44 -4.93 8.35
N LEU A 45 -13.55 -4.50 7.73
CA LEU A 45 -13.99 -5.01 6.44
C LEU A 45 -13.23 -4.38 5.27
N LEU A 46 -12.91 -3.08 5.35
CA LEU A 46 -12.19 -2.35 4.30
C LEU A 46 -10.71 -2.70 4.24
N TYR A 47 -10.10 -2.97 5.40
CA TYR A 47 -8.66 -3.18 5.55
C TYR A 47 -8.37 -4.48 6.30
N PRO A 48 -8.82 -5.65 5.82
CA PRO A 48 -8.79 -6.90 6.58
C PRO A 48 -7.38 -7.31 7.03
N ASP A 49 -6.37 -7.00 6.23
CA ASP A 49 -4.97 -7.40 6.46
C ASP A 49 -4.06 -6.25 6.91
N ASP A 50 -4.62 -5.06 7.18
CA ASP A 50 -3.85 -3.88 7.56
C ASP A 50 -4.40 -3.20 8.84
N PRO A 51 -3.97 -3.67 10.02
CA PRO A 51 -4.38 -3.10 11.30
C PRO A 51 -4.02 -1.62 11.46
N ALA A 52 -2.97 -1.14 10.79
CA ALA A 52 -2.57 0.26 10.87
C ALA A 52 -3.59 1.15 10.14
N LEU A 53 -4.07 0.73 8.96
CA LEU A 53 -5.14 1.43 8.25
C LEU A 53 -6.50 1.32 8.97
N GLN A 54 -6.79 0.19 9.60
CA GLN A 54 -7.97 0.07 10.46
C GLN A 54 -7.95 1.10 11.58
N HIS A 55 -6.83 1.17 12.31
CA HIS A 55 -6.63 2.12 13.40
C HIS A 55 -6.71 3.57 12.90
N CYS A 56 -6.05 3.89 11.79
CA CYS A 56 -6.09 5.22 11.17
C CYS A 56 -7.54 5.67 10.85
N THR A 57 -8.38 4.74 10.37
CA THR A 57 -9.78 5.03 10.05
C THR A 57 -10.60 5.34 11.30
N VAL A 58 -10.38 4.59 12.38
CA VAL A 58 -11.07 4.79 13.66
C VAL A 58 -10.64 6.09 14.33
N GLU A 59 -9.35 6.41 14.33
CA GLU A 59 -8.83 7.68 14.85
C GLU A 59 -9.41 8.87 14.09
N ALA A 60 -9.47 8.83 12.75
CA ALA A 60 -10.08 9.88 11.95
C ALA A 60 -11.57 10.11 12.32
N ALA A 61 -12.31 9.03 12.62
CA ALA A 61 -13.69 9.15 13.08
C ALA A 61 -13.78 9.76 14.49
N ILE A 62 -12.86 9.41 15.39
CA ILE A 62 -12.80 10.02 16.74
C ILE A 62 -12.49 11.50 16.62
N ASP A 63 -11.49 11.89 15.84
CA ASP A 63 -11.11 13.29 15.66
C ASP A 63 -12.24 14.11 15.04
N TYR A 64 -12.96 13.55 14.05
CA TYR A 64 -14.16 14.18 13.50
C TYR A 64 -15.25 14.38 14.56
N LEU A 65 -15.55 13.34 15.34
CA LEU A 65 -16.60 13.39 16.36
C LEU A 65 -16.26 14.30 17.55
N CYS A 66 -14.96 14.50 17.82
CA CYS A 66 -14.47 15.45 18.82
C CYS A 66 -14.33 16.89 18.29
N GLY A 67 -14.61 17.12 16.99
CA GLY A 67 -14.42 18.43 16.35
C GLY A 67 -12.94 18.83 16.20
N ALA A 68 -12.02 17.87 16.30
CA ALA A 68 -10.58 18.08 16.17
C ALA A 68 -10.08 17.95 14.72
N ALA A 69 -10.91 17.44 13.80
CA ALA A 69 -10.58 17.30 12.38
C ALA A 69 -11.52 18.12 11.49
N ASP A 70 -10.92 18.82 10.52
CA ASP A 70 -11.61 19.48 9.42
C ASP A 70 -11.32 18.76 8.09
N LEU A 71 -12.38 18.49 7.33
CA LEU A 71 -12.28 17.80 6.03
C LEU A 71 -11.53 18.66 5.01
N GLY A 72 -11.73 19.98 5.02
CA GLY A 72 -11.05 20.91 4.12
C GLY A 72 -9.53 20.90 4.32
N ALA A 73 -9.10 21.06 5.57
CA ALA A 73 -7.69 20.99 5.96
C ALA A 73 -7.07 19.63 5.64
N THR A 74 -7.77 18.53 5.97
CA THR A 74 -7.30 17.16 5.68
C THR A 74 -7.17 16.92 4.17
N GLY A 75 -8.11 17.42 3.37
CA GLY A 75 -8.07 17.34 1.91
C GLY A 75 -6.91 18.14 1.31
N ALA A 76 -6.65 19.34 1.81
CA ALA A 76 -5.50 20.14 1.38
C ALA A 76 -4.16 19.43 1.69
N GLU A 77 -4.05 18.86 2.88
CA GLU A 77 -2.88 18.07 3.29
C GLU A 77 -2.69 16.84 2.40
N TRP A 78 -3.76 16.13 2.07
CA TRP A 78 -3.72 15.01 1.14
C TRP A 78 -3.15 15.41 -0.23
N HIS A 79 -3.60 16.52 -0.80
CA HIS A 79 -3.07 17.02 -2.07
C HIS A 79 -1.59 17.40 -1.97
N ARG A 80 -1.19 18.06 -0.88
CA ARG A 80 0.22 18.41 -0.62
C ARG A 80 1.11 17.18 -0.55
N VAL A 81 0.71 16.15 0.21
CA VAL A 81 1.44 14.89 0.33
C VAL A 81 1.51 14.17 -1.01
N ARG A 82 0.43 14.17 -1.81
CA ARG A 82 0.42 13.58 -3.16
C ARG A 82 1.42 14.26 -4.09
N ASP A 83 1.54 15.57 -4.02
CA ASP A 83 2.50 16.30 -4.85
C ASP A 83 3.93 16.08 -4.40
N GLU A 84 4.17 15.98 -3.10
CA GLU A 84 5.50 15.62 -2.57
C GLU A 84 5.87 14.18 -2.94
N GLU A 85 4.93 13.23 -2.86
CA GLU A 85 5.11 11.85 -3.32
C GLU A 85 5.53 11.80 -4.80
N LYS A 86 4.94 12.64 -5.67
CA LYS A 86 5.33 12.74 -7.09
C LYS A 86 6.78 13.21 -7.24
N ARG A 87 7.18 14.25 -6.50
CA ARG A 87 8.55 14.79 -6.53
C ARG A 87 9.56 13.77 -6.01
N LEU A 88 9.25 13.11 -4.89
CA LEU A 88 10.08 12.05 -4.33
C LEU A 88 10.23 10.87 -5.30
N ARG A 89 9.15 10.44 -5.95
CA ARG A 89 9.21 9.39 -6.99
C ARG A 89 10.14 9.76 -8.14
N ALA A 90 10.06 11.00 -8.63
CA ALA A 90 10.95 11.48 -9.69
C ALA A 90 12.43 11.47 -9.23
N ARG A 91 12.70 11.95 -8.01
CA ARG A 91 14.04 11.94 -7.41
C ARG A 91 14.60 10.54 -7.24
N VAL A 92 13.82 9.62 -6.66
CA VAL A 92 14.22 8.21 -6.46
C VAL A 92 14.53 7.56 -7.79
N ARG A 93 13.68 7.77 -8.81
CA ARG A 93 13.92 7.25 -10.16
C ARG A 93 15.25 7.74 -10.73
N GLN A 94 15.54 9.05 -10.65
CA GLN A 94 16.78 9.59 -11.21
C GLN A 94 18.02 9.04 -10.48
N LEU A 95 17.98 9.00 -9.14
CA LEU A 95 19.07 8.42 -8.34
C LEU A 95 19.30 6.94 -8.66
N ALA A 96 18.23 6.17 -8.81
CA ALA A 96 18.30 4.77 -9.17
C ALA A 96 18.99 4.56 -10.54
N VAL A 97 18.63 5.36 -11.55
CA VAL A 97 19.25 5.27 -12.89
C VAL A 97 20.74 5.62 -12.84
N MET A 98 21.11 6.72 -12.18
CA MET A 98 22.51 7.15 -12.06
C MET A 98 23.34 6.11 -11.32
N SER A 99 22.85 5.59 -10.19
CA SER A 99 23.57 4.61 -9.38
C SER A 99 23.89 3.29 -10.10
N VAL A 100 23.04 2.90 -11.07
CA VAL A 100 23.28 1.74 -11.93
C VAL A 100 24.26 2.07 -13.05
N ALA A 101 24.15 3.27 -13.63
CA ALA A 101 25.05 3.73 -14.69
C ALA A 101 26.50 3.86 -14.17
N ASP A 102 26.65 4.38 -12.95
CA ASP A 102 27.94 4.56 -12.28
C ASP A 102 28.51 3.26 -11.69
N LYS A 103 27.78 2.14 -11.82
CA LYS A 103 28.10 0.82 -11.27
C LYS A 103 28.30 0.82 -9.74
N THR A 104 27.79 1.84 -9.04
CA THR A 104 27.83 1.95 -7.57
C THR A 104 27.01 0.84 -6.93
N PHE A 105 25.86 0.50 -7.53
CA PHE A 105 25.01 -0.59 -7.08
C PHE A 105 24.58 -1.48 -8.24
N SER A 106 24.32 -2.76 -7.95
CA SER A 106 23.72 -3.67 -8.93
C SER A 106 22.25 -3.32 -9.18
N GLU A 107 21.75 -3.62 -10.40
CA GLU A 107 20.33 -3.44 -10.75
C GLU A 107 19.40 -4.15 -9.75
N ARG A 108 19.79 -5.36 -9.30
CA ARG A 108 19.02 -6.13 -8.32
C ARG A 108 18.98 -5.43 -6.97
N GLY A 109 20.12 -4.90 -6.50
CA GLY A 109 20.20 -4.17 -5.23
C GLY A 109 19.33 -2.92 -5.24
N VAL A 110 19.40 -2.11 -6.30
CA VAL A 110 18.60 -0.90 -6.45
C VAL A 110 17.10 -1.23 -6.52
N ALA A 111 16.71 -2.23 -7.30
CA ALA A 111 15.32 -2.67 -7.43
C ALA A 111 14.71 -3.08 -6.06
N LEU A 112 15.45 -3.86 -5.26
CA LEU A 112 15.04 -4.26 -3.92
C LEU A 112 14.94 -3.07 -2.97
N ALA A 113 15.93 -2.18 -2.97
CA ALA A 113 15.98 -1.04 -2.05
C ALA A 113 14.80 -0.07 -2.24
N ILE A 114 14.32 0.09 -3.47
CA ILE A 114 13.22 1.02 -3.80
C ILE A 114 11.88 0.31 -4.03
N GLY A 115 11.83 -1.01 -3.83
CA GLY A 115 10.60 -1.79 -3.93
C GLY A 115 9.99 -1.83 -5.34
N VAL A 116 10.82 -1.82 -6.39
CA VAL A 116 10.34 -1.94 -7.78
C VAL A 116 10.89 -3.19 -8.44
N ASP A 117 10.14 -3.69 -9.43
CA ASP A 117 10.64 -4.74 -10.29
C ASP A 117 11.83 -4.29 -11.17
N ARG A 118 12.74 -5.22 -11.45
CA ARG A 118 13.96 -4.97 -12.23
C ARG A 118 13.65 -4.53 -13.67
N MET A 119 12.57 -5.00 -14.28
CA MET A 119 12.16 -4.56 -15.62
C MET A 119 11.62 -3.13 -15.61
N ARG A 120 10.98 -2.70 -14.52
CA ARG A 120 10.63 -1.28 -14.34
C ARG A 120 11.90 -0.42 -14.25
N LEU A 121 12.91 -0.84 -13.50
CA LEU A 121 14.20 -0.15 -13.42
C LEU A 121 14.93 -0.08 -14.77
N ARG A 122 14.97 -1.18 -15.54
CA ARG A 122 15.57 -1.19 -16.89
C ARG A 122 14.88 -0.22 -17.84
N ARG A 123 13.53 -0.16 -17.81
CA ARG A 123 12.76 0.81 -18.60
C ARG A 123 13.11 2.25 -18.25
N TRP A 124 13.38 2.55 -16.97
CA TRP A 124 13.79 3.91 -16.58
C TRP A 124 15.16 4.30 -17.13
N SER A 125 16.09 3.34 -17.20
CA SER A 125 17.44 3.57 -17.72
C SER A 125 17.53 3.66 -19.25
N GLY A 126 16.42 3.46 -19.97
CA GLY A 126 16.42 3.41 -21.44
C GLY A 126 17.15 2.21 -22.04
N LYS A 127 17.68 1.28 -21.22
CA LYS A 127 18.27 0.04 -21.69
C LYS A 127 17.17 -0.78 -22.39
N PRO A 128 17.31 -1.13 -23.67
CA PRO A 128 16.35 -1.97 -24.34
C PRO A 128 16.21 -3.26 -23.55
N THR A 129 14.96 -3.63 -23.23
CA THR A 129 14.64 -5.01 -22.91
C THR A 129 15.05 -5.77 -24.16
N SER A 130 16.10 -6.58 -24.07
CA SER A 130 16.52 -7.44 -25.16
C SER A 130 15.36 -8.39 -25.47
N SER A 131 14.43 -7.95 -26.30
CA SER A 131 13.66 -8.85 -27.15
C SER A 131 14.70 -9.55 -27.99
N HIS A 132 14.74 -10.87 -27.91
CA HIS A 132 15.47 -11.70 -28.86
C HIS A 132 15.29 -11.13 -30.28
N PRO A 133 16.36 -11.02 -31.09
CA PRO A 133 16.16 -10.76 -32.50
C PRO A 133 15.43 -11.98 -33.08
N ALA A 134 14.13 -11.83 -33.30
CA ALA A 134 13.38 -12.77 -34.10
C ALA A 134 13.92 -12.68 -35.53
N GLY A 135 14.74 -13.66 -35.90
CA GLY A 135 14.94 -14.13 -37.27
C GLY A 135 15.29 -13.07 -38.32
N SER A 136 16.55 -12.65 -38.37
CA SER A 136 17.17 -12.33 -39.66
C SER A 136 17.46 -13.64 -40.40
N ALA A 137 16.44 -14.22 -41.04
CA ALA A 137 16.55 -15.42 -41.86
C ALA A 137 15.81 -15.29 -43.21
N LEU A 138 15.76 -14.09 -43.80
CA LEU A 138 15.17 -13.87 -45.13
C LEU A 138 16.02 -12.95 -46.04
N ALA A 139 17.33 -12.85 -45.81
CA ALA A 139 18.23 -12.05 -46.65
C ALA A 139 19.37 -12.87 -47.27
N GLN A 140 19.17 -14.18 -47.46
CA GLN A 140 20.17 -15.06 -48.05
C GLN A 140 19.56 -16.03 -49.09
N GLU A 141 18.55 -15.59 -49.84
CA GLU A 141 18.00 -16.38 -50.95
C GLU A 141 17.42 -15.46 -52.05
N ALA A 142 18.28 -14.57 -52.58
CA ALA A 142 17.98 -13.81 -53.80
C ALA A 142 19.25 -13.54 -54.63
N ARG A 143 20.21 -14.48 -54.58
CA ARG A 143 21.40 -14.50 -55.44
C ARG A 143 21.72 -15.93 -55.88
N ARG A 144 20.83 -16.51 -56.68
CA ARG A 144 21.16 -17.58 -57.63
C ARG A 144 20.41 -17.32 -58.91
#